data_AF-A0A1F7IF39-F1
#
_entry.id   AF-A0A1F7IF39-F1
#
_cell.length_a   1.000
_cell.length_b   1.000
_cell.length_c   1.000
_cell.angle_alpha   90.00
_cell.angle_beta   90.00
_cell.angle_gamma   90.00
#
_symmetry.space_group_name_H-M   'P 1'
#
loop_
_entity.id
_entity.type
_entity.pdbx_description
1 polymer ?
#
loop_
_entity_poly.entity_id
_entity_poly.type
_entity_poly.pdbx_seq_one_letter_code
_entity_poly.pdbx_strand_id
1 'polypeptide(L)'
;MEKFSKFARIAEVEFSDIVLSTHNLDIKLRIYLKDKSFIDFYFTIKLKTQRFSIHWERNHVDGSIYRVDNTPDRKWKKVESFPLHFHDKTDDKVKGSPFRLRRNFSLQEIFREFLNFVRKKII
;
A
#
# COMPACT_ATOMS: atom_id res chain seq x y z
N MET A 1 13.85 1.35 17.96
CA MET A 1 12.54 1.80 17.45
C MET A 1 12.18 0.89 16.29
N GLU A 2 11.06 0.15 16.37
CA GLU A 2 10.75 -0.85 15.35
C GLU A 2 10.52 -0.20 13.97
N LYS A 3 11.02 -0.84 12.91
CA LYS A 3 11.00 -0.36 11.51
C LYS A 3 9.65 0.19 11.06
N PHE A 4 8.56 -0.39 11.54
CA PHE A 4 7.20 -0.05 11.13
C PHE A 4 6.42 0.82 12.14
N SER A 5 6.98 1.17 13.31
CA SER A 5 6.22 1.86 14.38
C SER A 5 5.52 3.13 13.91
N LYS A 6 6.17 3.93 13.04
CA LYS A 6 5.57 5.16 12.52
C LYS A 6 4.38 4.87 11.59
N PHE A 7 4.43 3.81 10.79
CA PHE A 7 3.35 3.42 9.88
C PHE A 7 2.20 2.74 10.63
N ALA A 8 2.52 1.94 11.64
CA ALA A 8 1.55 1.39 12.58
C ALA A 8 0.74 2.51 13.24
N ARG A 9 1.43 3.51 13.80
CA ARG A 9 0.78 4.69 14.40
C ARG A 9 -0.10 5.46 13.42
N ILE A 10 0.36 5.66 12.17
CA ILE A 10 -0.47 6.31 11.14
C ILE A 10 -1.76 5.50 10.92
N ALA A 11 -1.65 4.18 10.71
CA ALA A 11 -2.81 3.32 10.46
C ALA A 11 -3.78 3.29 11.65
N GLU A 12 -3.28 3.06 12.86
CA GLU A 12 -4.11 2.88 14.06
C GLU A 12 -4.72 4.18 14.57
N VAL A 13 -4.07 5.33 14.38
CA VAL A 13 -4.55 6.62 14.91
C VAL A 13 -5.33 7.38 13.85
N GLU A 14 -4.76 7.59 12.66
CA GLU A 14 -5.36 8.45 11.63
C GLU A 14 -6.48 7.74 10.84
N PHE A 15 -6.49 6.40 10.85
CA PHE A 15 -7.43 5.55 10.12
C PHE A 15 -8.15 4.54 11.03
N SER A 16 -8.30 4.88 12.32
CA SER A 16 -8.98 4.05 13.33
C SER A 16 -10.44 3.70 12.99
N ASP A 17 -11.05 4.43 12.07
CA ASP A 17 -12.39 4.18 11.58
C ASP A 17 -12.46 2.94 10.67
N ILE A 18 -11.38 2.59 9.96
CA ILE A 18 -11.31 1.40 9.07
C ILE A 18 -10.30 0.34 9.53
N VAL A 19 -9.30 0.72 10.33
CA VAL A 19 -8.27 -0.18 10.84
C VAL A 19 -8.74 -0.84 12.14
N LEU A 20 -8.53 -2.15 12.25
CA LEU A 20 -8.79 -2.93 13.46
C LEU A 20 -7.52 -3.05 14.33
N SER A 21 -6.41 -3.44 13.74
CA SER A 21 -5.12 -3.58 14.43
C SER A 21 -3.96 -3.64 13.44
N THR A 22 -2.74 -3.45 13.94
CA THR A 22 -1.52 -3.70 13.18
C THR A 22 -0.59 -4.70 13.85
N HIS A 23 0.12 -5.48 13.03
CA HIS A 23 1.04 -6.51 13.47
C HIS A 23 2.36 -6.37 12.70
N ASN A 24 3.45 -6.14 13.43
CA ASN A 24 4.79 -6.15 12.87
C ASN A 24 5.25 -7.62 12.72
N LEU A 25 5.46 -8.06 11.49
CA LEU A 25 5.87 -9.43 11.14
C LEU A 25 7.32 -9.45 10.63
N ASP A 26 8.17 -8.58 11.18
CA ASP A 26 9.59 -8.34 10.88
C ASP A 26 9.88 -7.81 9.47
N ILE A 27 9.43 -8.54 8.45
CA ILE A 27 9.63 -8.20 7.04
C ILE A 27 8.57 -7.20 6.55
N LYS A 28 7.37 -7.22 7.13
CA LYS A 28 6.21 -6.42 6.73
C LYS A 28 5.36 -6.00 7.93
N LEU A 29 4.60 -4.93 7.76
CA LEU A 29 3.50 -4.55 8.64
C LEU A 29 2.20 -5.11 8.06
N ARG A 30 1.51 -5.97 8.80
CA ARG A 30 0.15 -6.40 8.47
C ARG A 30 -0.86 -5.51 9.19
N ILE A 31 -1.84 -5.01 8.46
CA ILE A 31 -2.91 -4.13 8.95
C ILE A 31 -4.21 -4.86 8.72
N TYR A 32 -4.90 -5.25 9.79
CA TYR A 32 -6.23 -5.84 9.70
C TYR A 32 -7.27 -4.73 9.59
N LEU A 33 -8.22 -4.90 8.69
CA LEU A 33 -9.29 -3.94 8.42
C LEU A 33 -10.62 -4.47 8.96
N LYS A 34 -11.56 -3.57 9.27
CA LYS A 34 -12.84 -3.92 9.87
C LYS A 34 -13.76 -4.75 8.94
N ASP A 35 -13.57 -4.67 7.63
CA ASP A 35 -14.27 -5.49 6.64
C ASP A 35 -13.72 -6.92 6.52
N LYS A 36 -12.84 -7.34 7.46
CA LYS A 36 -12.14 -8.63 7.52
C LYS A 36 -11.05 -8.81 6.46
N SER A 37 -10.80 -7.83 5.61
CA SER A 37 -9.64 -7.84 4.72
C SER A 37 -8.35 -7.38 5.43
N PHE A 38 -7.20 -7.43 4.75
CA PHE A 38 -5.95 -6.96 5.32
C PHE A 38 -5.02 -6.30 4.30
N ILE A 39 -4.15 -5.43 4.79
CA ILE A 39 -3.08 -4.81 4.01
C ILE A 39 -1.74 -5.34 4.51
N ASP A 40 -0.90 -5.80 3.59
CA ASP A 40 0.51 -6.05 3.84
C ASP A 40 1.34 -4.88 3.30
N PHE A 41 2.10 -4.23 4.18
CA PHE A 41 3.01 -3.15 3.82
C PHE A 41 4.47 -3.57 4.03
N TYR A 42 5.23 -3.53 2.94
CA TYR A 42 6.67 -3.81 2.90
C TYR A 42 7.43 -2.58 2.43
N PHE A 43 8.60 -2.32 3.03
CA PHE A 43 9.60 -1.43 2.42
C PHE A 43 11.03 -1.79 2.80
N THR A 44 11.96 -1.36 1.96
CA THR A 44 13.40 -1.44 2.19
C THR A 44 14.09 -0.21 1.61
N ILE A 45 15.24 0.15 2.18
CA ILE A 45 16.12 1.20 1.69
C ILE A 45 17.47 0.54 1.47
N LYS A 46 17.88 0.37 0.21
CA LYS A 46 19.21 -0.17 -0.17
C LYS A 46 19.89 0.82 -1.11
N LEU A 47 21.14 1.19 -0.83
CA LEU A 47 21.95 2.07 -1.68
C LEU A 47 21.18 3.34 -2.14
N LYS A 48 20.55 4.05 -1.17
CA LYS A 48 19.70 5.24 -1.40
C LYS A 48 18.45 5.03 -2.26
N THR A 49 18.16 3.78 -2.64
CA THR A 49 16.94 3.42 -3.37
C THR A 49 15.91 2.86 -2.38
N GLN A 50 14.76 3.53 -2.29
CA GLN A 50 13.62 3.04 -1.53
C GLN A 50 12.76 2.12 -2.42
N ARG A 51 12.54 0.88 -1.98
CA ARG A 51 11.56 -0.04 -2.57
C ARG A 51 10.44 -0.30 -1.59
N PHE A 52 9.21 -0.40 -2.08
CA PHE A 52 8.06 -0.68 -1.25
C PHE A 52 6.97 -1.40 -2.02
N SER A 53 6.08 -2.04 -1.29
CA SER A 53 4.81 -2.59 -1.78
C SER A 53 3.75 -2.42 -0.70
N ILE A 54 2.57 -1.96 -1.09
CA ILE A 54 1.37 -1.94 -0.24
C ILE A 54 0.34 -2.80 -0.97
N HIS A 55 0.02 -3.96 -0.40
CA HIS A 55 -0.90 -4.94 -0.98
C HIS A 55 -2.14 -5.05 -0.10
N TRP A 56 -3.30 -4.69 -0.63
CA TRP A 56 -4.60 -4.94 -0.03
C TRP A 56 -5.18 -6.25 -0.57
N GLU A 57 -5.25 -7.24 0.30
CA GLU A 57 -5.74 -8.58 0.02
C GLU A 57 -7.20 -8.71 0.48
N ARG A 58 -8.10 -8.95 -0.48
CA ARG A 58 -9.53 -9.14 -0.24
C ARG A 58 -10.12 -10.30 -1.04
N ASN A 59 -9.30 -11.22 -1.54
CA ASN A 59 -9.78 -12.37 -2.30
C ASN A 59 -10.85 -13.16 -1.51
N HIS A 60 -10.65 -13.32 -0.20
CA HIS A 60 -11.60 -14.00 0.69
C HIS A 60 -12.86 -13.19 1.01
N VAL A 61 -12.90 -11.88 0.70
CA VAL A 61 -14.07 -11.02 0.89
C VAL A 61 -14.88 -10.94 -0.39
N ASP A 62 -14.24 -10.61 -1.52
CA ASP A 62 -14.94 -10.38 -2.80
C ASP A 62 -14.12 -10.72 -4.06
N GLY A 63 -13.01 -11.45 -3.91
CA GLY A 63 -12.15 -11.81 -5.05
C GLY A 63 -11.29 -10.65 -5.59
N SER A 64 -11.23 -9.49 -4.91
CA SER A 64 -10.43 -8.35 -5.35
C SER A 64 -9.09 -8.24 -4.62
N ILE A 65 -8.09 -7.75 -5.34
CA ILE A 65 -6.80 -7.30 -4.78
C ILE A 65 -6.46 -5.91 -5.28
N TYR A 66 -5.73 -5.15 -4.48
CA TYR A 66 -5.19 -3.87 -4.90
C TYR A 66 -3.74 -3.75 -4.46
N ARG A 67 -2.83 -3.35 -5.34
CA ARG A 67 -1.42 -3.23 -4.99
C ARG A 67 -0.82 -1.97 -5.58
N VAL A 68 -0.07 -1.24 -4.77
CA VAL A 68 0.85 -0.20 -5.25
C VAL A 68 2.26 -0.58 -4.87
N ASP A 69 3.16 -0.62 -5.85
CA ASP A 69 4.57 -0.88 -5.61
C ASP A 69 5.44 -0.19 -6.66
N ASN A 70 6.73 -0.12 -6.36
CA ASN A 70 7.72 0.52 -7.22
C ASN A 70 8.84 -0.43 -7.65
N THR A 71 8.55 -1.73 -7.70
CA THR A 71 9.48 -2.72 -8.24
C THR A 71 9.53 -2.54 -9.76
N PRO A 72 10.71 -2.31 -10.36
CA PRO A 72 10.80 -2.02 -11.77
C PRO A 72 10.55 -3.28 -12.60
N ASP A 73 9.35 -3.43 -13.13
CA ASP A 73 9.01 -4.46 -14.11
C ASP A 73 9.05 -3.88 -15.53
N ARG A 74 9.76 -4.57 -16.45
CA ARG A 74 9.88 -4.16 -17.85
C ARG A 74 8.52 -4.08 -18.55
N LYS A 75 7.53 -4.90 -18.12
CA LYS A 75 6.14 -4.91 -18.63
C LYS A 75 5.46 -3.55 -18.45
N TRP A 76 5.81 -2.81 -17.39
CA TRP A 76 5.13 -1.57 -17.00
C TRP A 76 5.91 -0.29 -17.32
N LYS A 77 6.98 -0.38 -18.11
CA LYS A 77 7.82 0.78 -18.50
C LYS A 77 7.05 1.93 -19.17
N LYS A 78 5.88 1.65 -19.75
CA LYS A 78 5.03 2.65 -20.41
C LYS A 78 4.03 3.33 -19.46
N VAL A 79 3.97 2.93 -18.19
CA VAL A 79 3.13 3.58 -17.18
C VAL A 79 3.74 4.94 -16.83
N GLU A 80 2.94 6.00 -16.84
CA GLU A 80 3.40 7.37 -16.60
C GLU A 80 4.14 7.53 -15.26
N SER A 81 3.67 6.83 -14.23
CA SER A 81 4.28 6.84 -12.90
C SER A 81 5.47 5.89 -12.72
N PHE A 82 5.95 5.20 -13.76
CA PHE A 82 7.02 4.20 -13.66
C PHE A 82 8.24 4.74 -12.90
N PRO A 83 8.81 4.00 -11.93
CA PRO A 83 8.57 2.58 -11.62
C PRO A 83 7.31 2.30 -10.78
N LEU A 84 6.64 3.34 -10.27
CA LEU A 84 5.41 3.18 -9.51
C LEU A 84 4.27 2.74 -10.44
N HIS A 85 3.54 1.73 -10.02
CA HIS A 85 2.36 1.25 -10.74
C HIS A 85 1.30 0.74 -9.76
N PHE A 86 0.06 0.64 -10.24
CA PHE A 86 -1.08 0.26 -9.43
C PHE A 86 -1.87 -0.89 -10.07
N HIS A 87 -2.07 -1.96 -9.31
CA HIS A 87 -2.92 -3.10 -9.65
C HIS A 87 -4.34 -2.85 -9.12
N ASP A 88 -5.33 -2.85 -10.00
CA ASP A 88 -6.74 -2.53 -9.71
C ASP A 88 -7.61 -3.78 -9.81
N LYS A 89 -8.08 -4.31 -8.67
CA LYS A 89 -8.89 -5.55 -8.52
C LYS A 89 -8.20 -6.88 -8.84
N THR A 90 -7.26 -6.90 -9.79
CA THR A 90 -6.54 -8.11 -10.23
C THR A 90 -5.08 -7.77 -10.53
N ASP A 91 -4.18 -8.76 -10.43
CA ASP A 91 -2.75 -8.57 -10.69
C ASP A 91 -2.45 -8.05 -12.11
N ASP A 92 -3.23 -8.44 -13.12
CA ASP A 92 -2.93 -8.03 -14.50
C ASP A 92 -3.52 -6.67 -14.91
N LYS A 93 -4.40 -6.10 -14.09
CA LYS A 93 -5.05 -4.82 -14.40
C LYS A 93 -4.23 -3.66 -13.84
N VAL A 94 -3.14 -3.34 -14.52
CA VAL A 94 -2.22 -2.27 -14.13
C VAL A 94 -2.59 -0.92 -14.75
N LYS A 95 -2.58 0.12 -13.92
CA LYS A 95 -2.85 1.50 -14.30
C LYS A 95 -1.78 2.44 -13.73
N GLY A 96 -1.76 3.68 -14.24
CA GLY A 96 -1.07 4.78 -13.56
C GLY A 96 -1.57 4.90 -12.12
N SER A 97 -0.67 5.28 -11.21
CA SER A 97 -1.00 5.48 -9.80
C SER A 97 -2.24 6.37 -9.66
N PRO A 98 -3.31 5.94 -8.98
CA PRO A 98 -4.49 6.79 -8.74
C PRO A 98 -4.21 7.91 -7.74
N PHE A 99 -3.06 7.85 -7.07
CA PHE A 99 -2.65 8.78 -6.04
C PHE A 99 -2.08 10.05 -6.69
N ARG A 100 -2.53 11.22 -6.20
CA ARG A 100 -2.00 12.53 -6.64
C ARG A 100 -0.62 12.74 -6.02
N LEU A 101 0.36 12.19 -6.70
CA LEU A 101 1.73 12.17 -6.23
C LEU A 101 2.48 13.40 -6.73
N ARG A 102 2.81 14.32 -5.81
CA ARG A 102 3.65 15.49 -6.09
C ARG A 102 5.07 15.04 -6.46
N ARG A 103 5.84 15.82 -7.23
CA ARG A 103 7.29 15.55 -7.40
C ARG A 103 7.92 15.51 -5.99
N ASN A 104 8.38 14.33 -5.53
CA ASN A 104 9.02 14.06 -4.23
C ASN A 104 8.11 13.68 -3.03
N PHE A 105 7.11 12.84 -3.24
CA PHE A 105 6.35 12.24 -2.13
C PHE A 105 7.22 11.32 -1.24
N SER A 106 6.97 11.39 0.07
CA SER A 106 7.48 10.47 1.08
C SER A 106 6.69 9.16 1.10
N LEU A 107 7.30 8.09 1.62
CA LEU A 107 6.60 6.81 1.78
C LEU A 107 5.35 6.91 2.67
N GLN A 108 5.36 7.84 3.63
CA GLN A 108 4.22 8.11 4.51
C GLN A 108 3.06 8.75 3.75
N GLU A 109 3.33 9.63 2.80
CA GLU A 109 2.28 10.20 1.94
C GLU A 109 1.65 9.13 1.04
N ILE A 110 2.46 8.28 0.40
CA ILE A 110 1.93 7.15 -0.39
C ILE A 110 1.06 6.23 0.47
N PHE A 111 1.54 5.91 1.68
CA PHE A 111 0.83 5.06 2.62
C PHE A 111 -0.54 5.66 3.03
N ARG A 112 -0.59 6.96 3.34
CA ARG A 112 -1.85 7.66 3.64
C ARG A 112 -2.79 7.73 2.45
N GLU A 113 -2.27 8.02 1.27
CA GLU A 113 -3.07 8.05 0.03
C GLU A 113 -3.69 6.68 -0.26
N PHE A 114 -2.93 5.61 -0.04
CA PHE A 114 -3.44 4.25 -0.16
C PHE A 114 -4.53 3.94 0.88
N LEU A 115 -4.31 4.27 2.16
CA LEU A 115 -5.32 4.07 3.19
C LEU A 115 -6.59 4.92 2.95
N ASN A 116 -6.46 6.13 2.42
CA ASN A 116 -7.60 6.95 1.99
C ASN A 116 -8.37 6.30 0.82
N PHE A 117 -7.66 5.67 -0.11
CA PHE A 117 -8.30 4.89 -1.17
C PHE A 117 -9.06 3.67 -0.62
N VAL A 118 -8.47 2.95 0.34
CA VAL A 118 -9.13 1.84 1.03
C VAL A 118 -10.37 2.33 1.77
N ARG A 119 -10.25 3.43 2.52
CA ARG A 119 -11.35 4.07 3.28
C ARG A 119 -12.56 4.39 2.42
N LYS A 120 -12.35 4.84 1.17
CA LYS A 120 -13.42 5.15 0.21
C LYS A 120 -14.08 3.90 -0.40
N LYS A 121 -13.49 2.72 -0.21
CA LYS A 121 -13.94 1.45 -0.81
C LYS A 121 -14.47 0.44 0.21
N ILE A 122 -14.00 0.51 1.45
CA ILE A 122 -14.60 -0.21 2.56
C ILE A 122 -16.01 0.37 2.79
N ILE A 123 -17.00 -0.52 2.73
CA ILE A 123 -18.41 -0.26 3.07
C ILE A 123 -18.64 -0.91 4.44
#